data_AF-A0A378MUF5-F1
#
_entry.id   AF-A0A378MUF5-F1
#
_cell.length_a   1.000
_cell.length_b   1.000
_cell.length_c   1.000
_cell.angle_alpha   90.00
_cell.angle_beta   90.00
_cell.angle_gamma   90.00
#
_symmetry.space_group_name_H-M   'P 1'
#
loop_
_entity.id
_entity.type
_entity.pdbx_description
1 polymer ?
#
loop_
_entity_poly.entity_id
_entity_poly.type
_entity_poly.pdbx_seq_one_letter_code
_entity_poly.pdbx_strand_id
1 'polypeptide(L)'
;MALELRHRPTNQLVYLLTFGKLDEALLIAVIQGPNFEGSKELVKQLTKSCHGLRPAYLMVETMKALTAVLGYQSLLGIPQKYQNKSRWVQSKRYVVDYDAIFAESGGKREIIGSYPLNWKVKK
;
A
#
# COMPACT_ATOMS: atom_id res chain seq x y z
N MET A 1 8.16 7.50 -3.71
CA MET A 1 7.20 8.57 -3.33
C MET A 1 6.26 8.02 -2.26
N ALA A 2 5.52 8.89 -1.57
CA ALA A 2 4.59 8.48 -0.52
C ALA A 2 3.26 9.25 -0.60
N LEU A 3 2.18 8.57 -0.22
CA LEU A 3 0.83 9.09 -0.02
C LEU A 3 0.47 8.87 1.46
N GLU A 4 0.04 9.93 2.14
CA GLU A 4 -0.29 9.88 3.56
C GLU A 4 -1.79 10.13 3.79
N LEU A 5 -2.41 9.28 4.60
CA LEU A 5 -3.74 9.55 5.16
C LEU A 5 -3.58 10.03 6.59
N ARG A 6 -3.91 11.30 6.82
CA ARG A 6 -3.81 11.94 8.14
C ARG A 6 -5.19 12.27 8.68
N HIS A 7 -5.40 12.02 9.96
CA HIS A 7 -6.62 12.41 10.66
C HIS A 7 -6.60 13.93 10.88
N ARG A 8 -7.49 14.67 10.21
CA ARG A 8 -7.46 16.14 10.18
C ARG A 8 -7.45 16.80 11.58
N PRO A 9 -8.30 16.41 12.55
CA PRO A 9 -8.32 17.06 13.86
C PRO A 9 -7.02 16.93 14.67
N THR A 10 -6.36 15.77 14.61
CA THR A 10 -5.17 15.48 15.44
C THR A 10 -3.86 15.52 14.65
N ASN A 11 -3.95 15.70 13.33
CA ASN A 11 -2.84 15.57 12.39
C ASN A 11 -2.09 14.22 12.47
N GLN A 12 -2.73 13.20 13.06
CA GLN A 12 -2.13 11.89 13.26
C GLN A 12 -2.01 11.16 11.93
N LEU A 13 -0.83 10.63 11.62
CA LEU A 13 -0.64 9.73 10.47
C LEU A 13 -1.37 8.41 10.75
N VAL A 14 -2.36 8.09 9.91
CA VAL A 14 -3.19 6.89 10.04
C VAL A 14 -2.69 5.81 9.09
N TYR A 15 -2.49 6.15 7.81
CA TYR A 15 -1.92 5.24 6.83
C TYR A 15 -0.81 5.91 6.04
N LEU A 16 0.24 5.14 5.75
CA LEU A 16 1.30 5.51 4.82
C LEU A 16 1.29 4.51 3.67
N LEU A 17 1.19 5.01 2.44
CA LEU A 17 1.39 4.21 1.24
C LEU A 17 2.64 4.71 0.52
N THR A 18 3.59 3.82 0.23
CA THR A 18 4.73 4.15 -0.61
C THR A 18 4.55 3.55 -1.99
N PHE A 19 5.00 4.30 -3.00
CA PHE A 19 4.92 3.87 -4.38
C PHE A 19 6.13 4.32 -5.20
N GLY A 20 6.44 3.53 -6.22
CA GLY A 20 7.46 3.79 -7.23
C GLY A 20 6.83 4.03 -8.60
N LYS A 21 7.54 4.77 -9.44
CA LYS A 21 7.26 4.84 -10.88
C LYS A 21 8.01 3.70 -11.57
N LEU A 22 7.34 3.02 -12.49
CA LEU A 22 7.91 2.17 -13.53
C LEU A 22 7.64 2.84 -14.90
N ASP A 23 8.16 2.28 -15.99
CA ASP A 23 8.04 2.89 -17.32
C ASP A 23 6.59 3.28 -17.66
N GLU A 24 5.66 2.32 -17.58
CA GLU A 24 4.23 2.50 -17.94
C GLU A 24 3.27 2.29 -16.75
N ALA A 25 3.79 2.32 -15.52
CA ALA A 25 3.02 1.96 -14.33
C ALA A 25 3.42 2.73 -13.07
N LEU A 26 2.51 2.76 -12.11
CA LEU A 26 2.86 2.99 -10.70
C LEU A 26 2.85 1.65 -9.95
N LEU A 27 3.77 1.49 -9.01
CA LEU A 27 3.88 0.30 -8.16
C LEU A 27 3.67 0.67 -6.71
N ILE A 28 2.59 0.19 -6.09
CA ILE A 28 2.39 0.24 -4.64
C ILE A 28 3.40 -0.71 -4.00
N ALA A 29 4.35 -0.14 -3.28
CA ALA A 29 5.39 -0.89 -2.59
C ALA A 29 4.90 -1.35 -1.21
N VAL A 30 4.32 -0.45 -0.41
CA VAL A 30 3.90 -0.74 0.97
C VAL A 30 2.61 0.02 1.28
N ILE A 31 1.70 -0.59 2.05
CA ILE A 31 0.57 0.03 2.72
C ILE A 31 0.72 -0.24 4.21
N GLN A 32 1.10 0.77 4.97
CA GLN A 32 1.29 0.68 6.41
C GLN A 32 0.06 1.21 7.12
N GLY A 33 -0.57 0.35 7.92
CA GLY A 33 -1.63 0.74 8.82
C GLY A 33 -1.11 1.46 10.07
N PRO A 34 -2.02 1.98 10.90
CA PRO A 34 -1.66 2.77 12.06
C PRO A 34 -0.97 1.90 13.13
N ASN A 35 0.04 2.47 13.80
CA ASN A 35 0.83 1.80 14.84
C ASN A 35 0.90 2.64 16.13
N PHE A 36 -0.24 3.17 16.56
CA PHE A 36 -0.37 3.93 17.81
C PHE A 36 -1.54 3.40 18.64
N GLU A 37 -1.57 3.77 19.91
CA GLU A 37 -2.63 3.39 20.85
C GLU A 37 -3.99 3.98 20.45
N GLY A 38 -5.08 3.22 20.58
CA GLY A 38 -6.41 3.65 20.13
C GLY A 38 -6.61 3.66 18.60
N SER A 39 -5.62 3.21 17.83
CA SER A 39 -5.71 3.17 16.36
C SER A 39 -6.86 2.32 15.82
N LYS A 40 -7.26 1.25 16.51
CA LYS A 40 -8.38 0.39 16.11
C LYS A 40 -9.71 1.16 16.13
N GLU A 41 -9.97 1.91 17.19
CA GLU A 41 -11.17 2.74 17.35
C GLU A 41 -11.20 3.85 16.30
N LEU A 42 -10.05 4.48 16.04
CA LEU A 42 -9.94 5.47 14.97
C LEU A 42 -10.23 4.84 13.59
N VAL A 43 -9.67 3.67 13.28
CA VAL A 43 -9.95 2.98 12.01
C VAL A 43 -11.43 2.63 11.88
N LYS A 44 -12.09 2.19 12.96
CA LYS A 44 -13.55 1.95 12.95
C LYS A 44 -14.34 3.23 12.66
N GLN A 45 -13.98 4.34 13.30
CA GLN A 45 -14.62 5.64 13.07
C GLN A 45 -14.42 6.10 11.62
N LEU A 46 -13.19 6.05 11.11
CA LEU A 46 -12.87 6.40 9.73
C LEU A 46 -13.61 5.51 8.73
N THR A 47 -13.71 4.20 8.99
CA THR A 47 -14.47 3.28 8.13
C THR A 47 -15.94 3.69 8.06
N LYS A 48 -16.55 4.11 9.18
CA LYS A 48 -17.93 4.64 9.18
C LYS A 48 -18.03 5.93 8.37
N SER A 49 -17.08 6.86 8.53
CA SER A 49 -17.02 8.10 7.76
C SER A 49 -16.77 7.86 6.27
N CYS A 50 -16.11 6.76 5.91
CA CYS A 50 -15.90 6.30 4.54
C CYS A 50 -17.04 5.40 4.03
N HIS A 51 -18.26 5.54 4.56
CA HIS A 51 -19.44 4.76 4.15
C HIS A 51 -19.25 3.23 4.15
N GLY A 52 -18.42 2.72 5.06
CA GLY A 52 -18.09 1.30 5.17
C GLY A 52 -16.80 0.89 4.46
N LEU A 53 -16.22 1.74 3.61
CA LEU A 53 -14.92 1.46 2.98
C LEU A 53 -13.81 1.56 4.01
N ARG A 54 -13.01 0.50 4.15
CA ARG A 54 -11.86 0.50 5.06
C ARG A 54 -10.80 1.50 4.55
N PRO A 55 -10.15 2.28 5.44
CA PRO A 55 -9.15 3.27 5.01
C PRO A 55 -8.00 2.70 4.16
N ALA A 56 -7.57 1.45 4.40
CA ALA A 56 -6.55 0.80 3.57
C ALA A 56 -6.97 0.68 2.09
N TYR A 57 -8.25 0.48 1.82
CA TYR A 57 -8.81 0.33 0.48
C TYR A 57 -8.97 1.70 -0.18
N LEU A 58 -9.35 2.72 0.61
CA LEU A 58 -9.33 4.11 0.16
C LEU A 58 -7.94 4.51 -0.38
N MET A 59 -6.85 4.05 0.26
CA MET A 59 -5.49 4.30 -0.25
C MET A 59 -5.27 3.70 -1.65
N VAL A 60 -5.79 2.50 -1.91
CA VAL A 60 -5.69 1.85 -3.23
C VAL A 60 -6.54 2.58 -4.27
N GLU A 61 -7.78 2.94 -3.93
CA GLU A 61 -8.65 3.71 -4.84
C GLU A 61 -8.05 5.08 -5.16
N THR A 62 -7.41 5.73 -4.18
CA THR A 62 -6.68 6.98 -4.39
C THR A 62 -5.50 6.78 -5.34
N MET A 63 -4.77 5.68 -5.21
CA MET A 63 -3.67 5.35 -6.13
C MET A 63 -4.17 5.05 -7.54
N LYS A 64 -5.33 4.42 -7.71
CA LYS A 64 -5.93 4.22 -9.04
C LYS A 64 -6.25 5.56 -9.70
N ALA A 65 -6.90 6.47 -8.97
CA ALA A 65 -7.19 7.81 -9.46
C ALA A 65 -5.91 8.57 -9.80
N LEU A 66 -4.89 8.52 -8.94
CA LEU A 66 -3.59 9.14 -9.20
C LEU A 66 -2.92 8.57 -10.46
N THR A 67 -2.94 7.26 -10.62
CA THR A 67 -2.38 6.56 -11.80
C THR A 67 -3.03 7.07 -13.08
N ALA A 68 -4.37 7.17 -13.09
CA ALA A 68 -5.13 7.67 -14.22
C ALA A 68 -4.85 9.16 -14.52
N VAL A 69 -4.83 10.02 -13.49
CA VAL A 69 -4.55 11.46 -13.63
C VAL A 69 -3.14 11.71 -14.18
N LEU A 70 -2.17 10.87 -13.82
CA LEU A 70 -0.80 10.96 -14.32
C LEU A 70 -0.59 10.29 -15.69
N GLY A 71 -1.63 9.70 -16.28
CA GLY A 71 -1.58 9.10 -17.62
C GLY A 71 -0.93 7.72 -17.70
N TYR A 72 -0.72 7.03 -16.58
CA TYR A 72 -0.18 5.67 -16.57
C TYR A 72 -1.27 4.64 -16.89
N GLN A 73 -0.88 3.55 -17.58
CA GLN A 73 -1.81 2.52 -18.03
C GLN A 73 -2.12 1.48 -16.94
N SER A 74 -1.25 1.36 -15.94
CA SER A 74 -1.37 0.29 -14.94
C SER A 74 -0.94 0.72 -13.54
N LEU A 75 -1.62 0.14 -12.55
CA LEU A 75 -1.28 0.20 -11.14
C LEU A 75 -0.96 -1.22 -10.67
N LEU A 76 0.26 -1.40 -10.20
CA LEU A 76 0.76 -2.69 -9.72
C LEU A 76 0.85 -2.67 -8.19
N GLY A 77 0.73 -3.84 -7.58
CA GLY A 77 0.94 -4.04 -6.15
C GLY A 77 1.89 -5.20 -5.89
N ILE A 78 2.78 -5.07 -4.90
CA ILE A 78 3.67 -6.16 -4.51
C ILE A 78 2.89 -7.17 -3.66
N PRO A 79 2.75 -8.45 -4.10
CA PRO A 79 2.00 -9.45 -3.36
C PRO A 79 2.57 -9.71 -1.96
N GLN A 80 1.71 -10.15 -1.03
CA GLN A 80 2.03 -10.36 0.39
C GLN A 80 3.25 -11.27 0.60
N LYS A 81 3.45 -12.27 -0.26
CA LYS A 81 4.58 -13.22 -0.19
C LYS A 81 5.95 -12.59 -0.49
N TYR A 82 5.98 -11.44 -1.16
CA TYR A 82 7.19 -10.70 -1.51
C TYR A 82 7.39 -9.44 -0.65
N GLN A 83 6.45 -9.16 0.26
CA GLN A 83 6.61 -8.10 1.25
C GLN A 83 7.65 -8.54 2.28
N ASN A 84 8.67 -7.70 2.52
CA ASN A 84 9.70 -7.98 3.52
C ASN A 84 9.09 -7.94 4.93
N LYS A 85 8.80 -9.12 5.47
CA LYS A 85 8.44 -9.31 6.87
C LYS A 85 9.73 -9.59 7.63
N SER A 86 10.37 -8.55 8.18
CA SER A 86 11.46 -8.78 9.12
C SER A 86 10.95 -9.69 10.24
N ARG A 87 11.50 -10.92 10.33
CA ARG A 87 11.10 -11.97 11.29
C ARG A 87 11.23 -11.51 12.74
N TRP A 88 12.03 -10.48 12.99
CA TRP A 88 12.28 -9.88 14.30
C TRP A 88 11.19 -8.90 14.77
N VAL A 89 10.26 -8.50 13.88
CA VAL A 89 9.19 -7.54 14.18
C VAL A 89 7.82 -8.25 14.18
N GLN A 90 7.74 -9.46 14.73
CA GLN A 90 6.47 -10.13 15.05
C GLN A 90 5.80 -9.54 16.30
N SER A 91 5.90 -8.23 16.50
CA SER A 91 5.07 -7.57 17.52
C SER A 91 3.62 -7.56 17.05
N LYS A 92 2.68 -7.61 18.00
CA LYS A 92 1.19 -7.67 17.93
C LYS A 92 0.52 -6.53 17.12
N ARG A 93 1.08 -6.18 15.96
CA ARG A 93 0.68 -5.06 15.09
C ARG A 93 -0.40 -5.51 14.13
N TYR A 94 -1.19 -4.54 13.67
CA TYR A 94 -2.15 -4.73 12.61
C TYR A 94 -1.43 -5.28 11.36
N VAL A 95 -1.71 -6.53 11.00
CA VAL A 95 -1.17 -7.15 9.79
C VAL A 95 -2.09 -6.81 8.64
N VAL A 96 -1.54 -6.12 7.65
CA VAL A 96 -2.22 -5.81 6.40
C VAL A 96 -2.20 -7.07 5.53
N ASP A 97 -3.37 -7.51 5.08
CA ASP A 97 -3.50 -8.55 4.06
C ASP A 97 -3.51 -7.89 2.68
N TYR A 98 -2.33 -7.78 2.08
CA TYR A 98 -2.14 -7.15 0.78
C TYR A 98 -2.85 -7.91 -0.34
N ASP A 99 -2.85 -9.25 -0.28
CA ASP A 99 -3.46 -10.06 -1.33
C ASP A 99 -4.98 -9.86 -1.33
N ALA A 100 -5.61 -9.83 -0.14
CA ALA A 100 -7.03 -9.52 -0.01
C ALA A 100 -7.37 -8.09 -0.48
N ILE A 101 -6.60 -7.09 -0.02
CA ILE A 101 -6.82 -5.69 -0.42
C ILE A 101 -6.74 -5.52 -1.93
N PHE A 102 -5.71 -6.07 -2.58
CA PHE A 102 -5.55 -5.94 -4.02
C PHE A 102 -6.62 -6.71 -4.78
N ALA A 103 -6.94 -7.94 -4.38
CA ALA A 103 -7.98 -8.74 -5.03
C ALA A 103 -9.36 -8.09 -4.95
N GLU A 104 -9.76 -7.63 -3.77
CA GLU A 104 -11.04 -6.95 -3.54
C GLU A 104 -11.08 -5.57 -4.22
N SER A 105 -9.93 -4.94 -4.44
CA SER A 105 -9.80 -3.73 -5.26
C SER A 105 -9.77 -4.03 -6.77
N GLY A 106 -10.11 -5.24 -7.22
CA GLY A 106 -10.14 -5.61 -8.64
C GLY A 106 -8.78 -5.94 -9.25
N GLY A 107 -7.74 -6.07 -8.43
CA GLY A 107 -6.42 -6.52 -8.86
C GLY A 107 -6.45 -8.00 -9.27
N LYS A 108 -5.74 -8.33 -10.34
CA LYS A 108 -5.56 -9.71 -10.81
C LYS A 108 -4.15 -10.16 -10.49
N ARG A 109 -4.01 -11.40 -10.01
CA ARG A 109 -2.70 -11.96 -9.69
C ARG A 109 -2.00 -12.37 -10.98
N GLU A 110 -0.98 -11.64 -11.35
CA GLU A 110 -0.10 -12.00 -12.46
C GLU A 110 1.20 -12.62 -11.95
N ILE A 111 1.76 -13.55 -12.72
CA ILE A 111 3.07 -14.14 -12.44
C ILE A 111 4.12 -13.13 -12.86
N ILE A 112 4.63 -12.35 -11.91
CA ILE A 112 5.75 -11.45 -12.16
C ILE A 112 7.04 -12.28 -12.18
N GLY A 113 7.63 -12.42 -13.38
CA GLY A 113 8.99 -12.94 -13.55
C GLY A 113 10.03 -11.82 -13.32
N SER A 114 11.05 -12.08 -12.52
CA SER A 114 12.18 -11.16 -12.28
C SER A 114 13.36 -11.50 -13.19
N TYR A 115 14.03 -10.48 -13.74
CA TYR A 115 15.15 -10.62 -14.69
C TYR A 115 16.46 -10.01 -14.14
N PRO A 116 17.62 -10.49 -14.63
CA PRO A 116 18.85 -10.60 -13.86
C PRO A 116 19.71 -9.33 -13.82
N LEU A 117 20.51 -9.22 -12.75
CA LEU A 117 21.55 -8.21 -12.62
C LEU A 117 22.84 -8.69 -13.28
N ASN A 118 23.21 -8.08 -14.42
CA ASN A 118 24.57 -8.19 -14.94
C ASN A 118 25.39 -7.00 -14.45
N TRP A 119 26.03 -7.19 -13.31
CA TRP A 119 26.93 -6.22 -12.70
C TRP A 119 28.39 -6.58 -13.02
N LYS A 120 29.14 -5.68 -13.66
CA LYS A 120 30.61 -5.76 -13.75
C LYS A 120 31.23 -4.59 -12.99
N VAL A 121 31.99 -4.92 -11.94
CA VAL A 121 32.88 -3.96 -11.25
C VAL A 121 34.03 -3.64 -12.20
N LYS A 122 34.21 -2.37 -12.59
CA LYS A 122 35.47 -1.94 -13.20
C LYS A 122 36.55 -1.94 -12.10
N LYS A 123 37.64 -2.69 -12.32
CA LYS A 123 38.90 -2.48 -11.59
C LYS A 123 39.60 -1.25 -12.13
#